data_AF-A0A2D6LKR3-F1
#
_entry.id   AF-A0A2D6LKR3-F1
#
_cell.length_a   1.000
_cell.length_b   1.000
_cell.length_c   1.000
_cell.angle_alpha   90.00
_cell.angle_beta   90.00
_cell.angle_gamma   90.00
#
_symmetry.space_group_name_H-M   'P 1'
#
loop_
_entity.id
_entity.type
_entity.pdbx_description
1 polymer ?
#
loop_
_entity_poly.entity_id
_entity_poly.type
_entity_poly.pdbx_seq_one_letter_code
_entity_poly.pdbx_strand_id
1 'polypeptide(L)'
;MQPVMSFTLAAIALTSPLWLWALCAAAGVPLLAHLLNRLHGRVAVFPTVRFFEQAAAQGRRRVQVRDWLLLALRALALALVVLAFVRPVWRTGGAGRGAEGPADRVFVLDVSASMSRTDRGAALINHARAATIDACEAASARGDRVLVVLAGTMPHALLPEPTRHVSELVRRIRDVTVTHESADLDSAIDQGLRRCAVSSHSTQPRRVRVDIFSDMQRGVRWSPRDGVDVVVHRIGRSAANMALTRPRVWPMPVIAGQRATVSVDLVNHSDGPATAGVAMRFGDTVQTTIATVGPDASTTVTFGVHPAHTRLTELTFHLQDHSDGLRLDDRTGMFVNVASSRNVALVTRSPVNDRGRAAYFIVRALGPDSRPSPRPPVRAGT
;
A
#
# COMPACT_ATOMS: atom_id res chain seq x y z
N MET A 1 20.00 15.06 -54.47
CA MET A 1 20.88 14.83 -53.30
C MET A 1 19.99 14.47 -52.12
N GLN A 2 20.37 13.40 -51.42
CA GLN A 2 19.56 12.56 -50.52
C GLN A 2 19.01 13.31 -49.29
N PRO A 3 17.78 13.01 -48.80
CA PRO A 3 17.38 13.40 -47.45
C PRO A 3 18.07 12.47 -46.43
N VAL A 4 18.74 13.07 -45.46
CA VAL A 4 19.43 12.39 -44.36
C VAL A 4 18.39 11.62 -43.53
N MET A 5 18.42 10.29 -43.60
CA MET A 5 17.65 9.43 -42.71
C MET A 5 18.21 9.52 -41.29
N SER A 6 17.63 10.38 -40.48
CA SER A 6 17.83 10.38 -39.03
C SER A 6 17.00 9.26 -38.42
N PHE A 7 17.59 8.07 -38.28
CA PHE A 7 17.03 6.99 -37.46
C PHE A 7 17.20 7.35 -35.98
N THR A 8 16.14 7.84 -35.35
CA THR A 8 16.04 7.89 -33.88
C THR A 8 15.47 6.56 -33.39
N LEU A 9 16.37 5.63 -33.05
CA LEU A 9 16.01 4.36 -32.42
C LEU A 9 15.69 4.62 -30.93
N ALA A 10 14.43 4.37 -30.54
CA ALA A 10 13.95 4.19 -29.17
C ALA A 10 14.23 5.32 -28.14
N ALA A 11 13.20 6.08 -27.80
CA ALA A 11 13.20 6.90 -26.58
C ALA A 11 13.00 5.99 -25.35
N ILE A 12 14.08 5.37 -24.88
CA ILE A 12 14.11 4.68 -23.58
C ILE A 12 14.06 5.76 -22.50
N ALA A 13 12.94 5.88 -21.79
CA ALA A 13 12.86 6.72 -20.60
C ALA A 13 13.47 5.95 -19.43
N LEU A 14 14.70 6.29 -19.04
CA LEU A 14 15.35 5.71 -17.87
C LEU A 14 14.96 6.49 -16.61
N THR A 15 14.32 5.82 -15.66
CA THR A 15 13.79 6.38 -14.40
C THR A 15 14.85 6.83 -13.40
N SER A 16 16.13 6.55 -13.66
CA SER A 16 17.22 6.84 -12.73
C SER A 16 18.58 6.91 -13.46
N PRO A 17 19.17 8.12 -13.63
CA PRO A 17 20.45 8.31 -14.34
C PRO A 17 21.64 7.57 -13.71
N LEU A 18 21.57 7.27 -12.41
CA LEU A 18 22.63 6.58 -11.66
C LEU A 18 22.92 5.16 -12.15
N TRP A 19 21.91 4.47 -12.70
CA TRP A 19 22.09 3.09 -13.19
C TRP A 19 22.85 3.04 -14.53
N LEU A 20 22.96 4.15 -15.27
CA LEU A 20 23.84 4.25 -16.44
C LEU A 20 25.31 4.20 -16.01
N TRP A 21 25.66 4.83 -14.88
CA TRP A 21 27.01 4.72 -14.32
C TRP A 21 27.29 3.30 -13.83
N ALA A 22 26.31 2.61 -13.25
CA ALA A 22 26.43 1.20 -12.88
C ALA A 22 26.62 0.30 -14.11
N LEU A 23 25.91 0.55 -15.21
CA LEU A 23 26.08 -0.17 -16.49
C LEU A 23 27.47 0.08 -17.09
N CYS A 24 27.93 1.34 -17.11
CA CYS A 24 29.27 1.70 -17.57
C CYS A 24 30.37 1.07 -16.71
N ALA A 25 30.22 1.06 -15.38
CA ALA A 25 31.15 0.40 -14.48
C ALA A 25 31.14 -1.13 -14.66
N ALA A 26 29.97 -1.74 -14.78
CA ALA A 26 29.81 -3.17 -15.00
C ALA A 26 30.39 -3.65 -16.33
N ALA A 27 30.27 -2.86 -17.39
CA ALA A 27 30.89 -3.14 -18.70
C ALA A 27 32.39 -2.80 -18.72
N GLY A 28 32.82 -1.78 -17.97
CA GLY A 28 34.20 -1.32 -17.90
C GLY A 28 35.12 -2.23 -17.11
N VAL A 29 34.65 -2.80 -15.99
CA VAL A 29 35.47 -3.65 -15.10
C VAL A 29 36.05 -4.89 -15.82
N PRO A 30 35.28 -5.67 -16.61
CA PRO A 30 35.82 -6.80 -17.37
C PRO A 30 36.80 -6.37 -18.47
N LEU A 31 36.52 -5.23 -19.13
CA LEU A 31 37.35 -4.68 -20.20
C LEU A 31 38.71 -4.21 -19.67
N LEU A 32 38.71 -3.49 -18.54
CA LEU A 32 39.92 -3.07 -17.82
C LEU A 32 40.71 -4.28 -17.30
N ALA A 33 40.04 -5.26 -16.69
CA ALA A 33 40.70 -6.48 -16.24
C ALA A 33 41.37 -7.24 -17.39
N HIS A 34 40.77 -7.27 -18.59
CA HIS A 34 41.37 -7.89 -19.77
C HIS A 34 42.60 -7.13 -20.29
N LEU A 35 42.54 -5.79 -20.32
CA LEU A 35 43.67 -4.93 -20.70
C LEU A 35 44.85 -5.06 -19.72
N LEU A 36 44.57 -5.12 -18.41
CA LEU A 36 45.57 -5.32 -17.37
C LEU A 36 46.17 -6.73 -17.37
N ASN A 37 45.40 -7.76 -17.73
CA ASN A 37 45.92 -9.13 -17.81
C ASN A 37 46.83 -9.35 -19.03
N ARG A 38 46.71 -8.50 -20.06
CA ARG A 38 47.61 -8.50 -21.23
C ARG A 38 48.99 -7.91 -20.93
N LEU A 39 49.13 -7.15 -19.84
CA LEU A 39 50.39 -6.54 -19.42
C LEU A 39 51.31 -7.53 -18.66
N HIS A 40 50.78 -8.65 -18.16
CA HIS A 40 51.56 -9.66 -17.45
C HIS A 40 51.75 -10.93 -18.29
N GLY A 41 52.37 -10.79 -19.46
CA GLY A 41 52.98 -11.92 -20.15
C GLY A 41 54.23 -12.38 -19.40
N ARG A 42 54.08 -13.13 -18.30
CA ARG A 42 55.22 -13.83 -17.68
C ARG A 42 55.71 -14.89 -18.66
N VAL A 43 56.78 -14.58 -19.37
CA VAL A 43 57.56 -15.55 -20.14
C VAL A 43 58.27 -16.46 -19.14
N ALA A 44 57.69 -17.62 -18.87
CA ALA A 44 58.40 -18.69 -18.17
C ALA A 44 59.29 -19.41 -19.21
N VAL A 45 60.60 -19.18 -19.14
CA VAL A 45 61.58 -19.89 -19.98
C VAL A 45 61.80 -21.26 -19.36
N PHE A 46 61.17 -22.29 -19.93
CA PHE A 46 61.48 -23.69 -19.63
C PHE A 46 62.48 -24.23 -20.67
N PRO A 47 63.71 -24.60 -20.27
CA PRO A 47 64.75 -25.03 -21.19
C PRO A 47 64.68 -26.53 -21.46
N THR A 48 63.64 -27.06 -22.14
CA THR A 48 63.68 -28.47 -22.64
C THR A 48 62.70 -28.85 -23.78
N VAL A 49 62.09 -27.93 -24.54
CA VAL A 49 61.06 -28.30 -25.54
C VAL A 49 61.33 -27.80 -26.97
N ARG A 50 62.55 -27.99 -27.47
CA ARG A 50 62.93 -27.67 -28.86
C ARG A 50 62.39 -28.66 -29.92
N PHE A 51 61.31 -29.39 -29.63
CA PHE A 51 60.83 -30.52 -30.45
C PHE A 51 59.32 -30.55 -30.77
N PHE A 52 58.54 -29.54 -30.42
CA PHE A 52 57.09 -29.52 -30.72
C PHE A 52 56.62 -28.25 -31.45
N GLU A 53 57.43 -27.72 -32.38
CA GLU A 53 57.11 -26.47 -33.09
C GLU A 53 56.18 -26.60 -34.31
N GLN A 54 55.75 -27.80 -34.72
CA GLN A 54 54.91 -27.94 -35.92
C GLN A 54 53.42 -28.24 -35.71
N ALA A 55 52.93 -28.36 -34.47
CA ALA A 55 51.50 -28.62 -34.21
C ALA A 55 50.75 -27.46 -33.50
N ALA A 56 51.44 -26.37 -33.12
CA ALA A 56 50.86 -25.31 -32.29
C ALA A 56 50.36 -24.06 -33.07
N ALA A 57 50.47 -24.04 -34.40
CA ALA A 57 50.07 -22.87 -35.20
C ALA A 57 48.56 -22.78 -35.46
N GLN A 58 47.82 -23.91 -35.45
CA GLN A 58 46.39 -23.94 -35.78
C GLN A 58 45.46 -23.72 -34.57
N GLY A 59 45.94 -23.92 -33.33
CA GLY A 59 45.14 -23.71 -32.11
C GLY A 59 45.01 -22.24 -31.68
N ARG A 60 45.97 -21.39 -32.05
CA ARG A 60 46.11 -20.03 -31.50
C ARG A 60 45.04 -19.04 -32.00
N ARG A 61 44.52 -19.24 -33.23
CA ARG A 61 43.40 -18.45 -33.78
C ARG A 61 42.05 -18.87 -33.19
N ARG A 62 41.82 -20.17 -32.95
CA ARG A 62 40.56 -20.68 -32.37
C ARG A 62 40.39 -20.31 -30.90
N VAL A 63 41.48 -20.26 -30.13
CA VAL A 63 41.45 -19.84 -28.71
C VAL A 63 41.13 -18.34 -28.60
N GLN A 64 41.72 -17.49 -29.45
CA GLN A 64 41.43 -16.05 -29.43
C GLN A 64 39.97 -15.73 -29.78
N VAL A 65 39.39 -16.39 -30.78
CA VAL A 65 37.95 -16.17 -31.13
C VAL A 65 37.04 -16.60 -29.97
N ARG A 66 37.38 -17.70 -29.30
CA ARG A 66 36.61 -18.20 -28.15
C ARG A 66 36.70 -17.25 -26.96
N ASP A 67 37.86 -16.64 -26.71
CA ASP A 67 38.03 -15.67 -25.62
C ASP A 67 37.25 -14.38 -25.88
N TRP A 68 37.26 -13.87 -27.11
CA TRP A 68 36.42 -12.73 -27.49
C TRP A 68 34.92 -13.03 -27.41
N LEU A 69 34.50 -14.24 -27.81
CA LEU A 69 33.12 -14.68 -27.70
C LEU A 69 32.68 -14.83 -26.23
N LEU A 70 33.53 -15.39 -25.37
CA LEU A 70 33.27 -15.54 -23.93
C LEU A 70 33.23 -14.18 -23.23
N LEU A 71 34.08 -13.23 -23.62
CA LEU A 71 34.05 -11.86 -23.13
C LEU A 71 32.74 -11.17 -23.51
N ALA A 72 32.33 -11.27 -24.78
CA ALA A 72 31.08 -10.70 -25.27
C ALA A 72 29.86 -11.29 -24.55
N LEU A 73 29.83 -12.61 -24.35
CA LEU A 73 28.74 -13.28 -23.65
C LEU A 73 28.65 -12.87 -22.17
N ARG A 74 29.80 -12.70 -21.49
CA ARG A 74 29.85 -12.26 -20.10
C ARG A 74 29.37 -10.81 -19.95
N ALA A 75 29.76 -9.93 -20.87
CA ALA A 75 29.28 -8.55 -20.91
C ALA A 75 27.77 -8.48 -21.21
N LEU A 76 27.30 -9.29 -22.17
CA LEU A 76 25.88 -9.40 -22.51
C LEU A 76 25.04 -9.89 -21.32
N ALA A 77 25.51 -10.91 -20.59
CA ALA A 77 24.82 -11.43 -19.41
C ALA A 77 24.67 -10.36 -18.31
N LEU A 78 25.74 -9.61 -18.00
CA LEU A 78 25.64 -8.50 -17.06
C LEU A 78 24.71 -7.39 -17.58
N ALA A 79 24.80 -7.03 -18.86
CA ALA A 79 23.93 -6.03 -19.46
C ALA A 79 22.45 -6.43 -19.35
N LEU A 80 22.12 -7.70 -19.59
CA LEU A 80 20.75 -8.23 -19.43
C LEU A 80 20.27 -8.19 -17.97
N VAL A 81 21.14 -8.51 -17.00
CA VAL A 81 20.81 -8.39 -15.57
C VAL A 81 20.51 -6.94 -15.22
N VAL A 82 21.37 -6.00 -15.62
CA VAL A 82 21.14 -4.56 -15.38
C VAL A 82 19.86 -4.10 -16.08
N LEU A 83 19.60 -4.54 -17.31
CA LEU A 83 18.37 -4.23 -18.06
C LEU A 83 17.12 -4.77 -17.34
N ALA A 84 17.20 -5.96 -16.75
CA ALA A 84 16.10 -6.55 -15.97
C ALA A 84 15.80 -5.73 -14.71
N PHE A 85 16.83 -5.20 -14.03
CA PHE A 85 16.66 -4.31 -12.87
C PHE A 85 16.17 -2.91 -13.25
N VAL A 86 16.59 -2.40 -14.42
CA VAL A 86 16.18 -1.07 -14.91
C VAL A 86 14.73 -1.08 -15.44
N ARG A 87 14.13 -2.25 -15.72
CA ARG A 87 12.77 -2.40 -16.26
C ARG A 87 12.49 -1.36 -17.37
N PRO A 88 13.20 -1.41 -18.52
CA PRO A 88 12.96 -0.46 -19.60
C PRO A 88 11.50 -0.57 -20.03
N VAL A 89 10.76 0.52 -19.81
CA VAL A 89 9.40 0.63 -20.33
C VAL A 89 9.54 0.87 -21.82
N TRP A 90 9.18 -0.12 -22.62
CA TRP A 90 9.06 0.04 -24.06
C TRP A 90 7.88 0.97 -24.30
N ARG A 91 8.16 2.27 -24.36
CA ARG A 91 7.24 3.19 -24.99
C ARG A 91 7.20 2.79 -26.45
N THR A 92 6.19 2.01 -26.84
CA THR A 92 5.70 2.01 -28.22
C THR A 92 5.06 3.38 -28.47
N GLY A 93 5.86 4.43 -28.39
CA GLY A 93 5.58 5.70 -29.01
C GLY A 93 5.72 5.44 -30.50
N GLY A 94 4.63 4.99 -31.11
CA GLY A 94 4.48 5.13 -32.55
C GLY A 94 4.70 6.61 -32.86
N ALA A 95 5.88 6.95 -33.38
CA ALA A 95 6.10 8.16 -34.15
C ALA A 95 5.37 8.05 -35.50
N GLY A 96 4.12 7.60 -35.46
CA GLY A 96 3.16 7.73 -36.52
C GLY A 96 2.37 8.99 -36.22
N ARG A 97 2.74 10.09 -36.89
CA ARG A 97 1.80 11.15 -37.25
C ARG A 97 0.74 10.59 -38.20
N GLY A 98 -0.05 9.64 -37.71
CA GLY A 98 -1.33 9.26 -38.29
C GLY A 98 -2.38 10.10 -37.59
N ALA A 99 -3.18 10.85 -38.35
CA ALA A 99 -4.24 11.71 -37.87
C ALA A 99 -5.00 11.06 -36.69
N GLU A 100 -5.07 11.76 -35.55
CA GLU A 100 -5.90 11.37 -34.40
C GLU A 100 -7.36 11.30 -34.86
N GLY A 101 -7.79 10.10 -35.24
CA GLY A 101 -9.20 9.80 -35.39
C GLY A 101 -9.89 9.96 -34.02
N PRO A 102 -11.16 10.38 -34.00
CA PRO A 102 -11.82 10.71 -32.75
C PRO A 102 -11.89 9.48 -31.83
N ALA A 103 -11.48 9.64 -30.56
CA ALA A 103 -11.32 8.57 -29.57
C ALA A 103 -12.44 8.57 -28.53
N ASP A 104 -12.47 7.50 -27.72
CA ASP A 104 -13.32 7.43 -26.52
C ASP A 104 -12.42 7.50 -25.27
N ARG A 105 -12.80 8.38 -24.34
CA ARG A 105 -12.05 8.72 -23.13
C ARG A 105 -12.87 8.32 -21.91
N VAL A 106 -12.35 7.39 -21.13
CA VAL A 106 -12.95 6.98 -19.86
C VAL A 106 -12.15 7.60 -18.73
N PHE A 107 -12.77 8.46 -17.95
CA PHE A 107 -12.20 9.03 -16.75
C PHE A 107 -12.72 8.27 -15.54
N VAL A 108 -11.84 7.64 -14.77
CA VAL A 108 -12.19 6.98 -13.52
C VAL A 108 -11.85 7.93 -12.38
N LEU A 109 -12.85 8.39 -11.65
CA LEU A 109 -12.70 9.29 -10.51
C LEU A 109 -12.88 8.51 -9.21
N ASP A 110 -11.82 8.41 -8.43
CA ASP A 110 -11.85 7.79 -7.10
C ASP A 110 -12.68 8.65 -6.14
N VAL A 111 -13.66 8.01 -5.50
CA VAL A 111 -14.54 8.62 -4.50
C VAL A 111 -14.46 7.90 -3.15
N SER A 112 -13.44 7.06 -2.94
CA SER A 112 -13.26 6.30 -1.71
C SER A 112 -12.92 7.17 -0.51
N ALA A 113 -13.04 6.59 0.70
CA ALA A 113 -12.84 7.29 1.96
C ALA A 113 -11.48 8.02 2.06
N SER A 114 -10.43 7.48 1.44
CA SER A 114 -9.10 8.10 1.39
C SER A 114 -9.09 9.47 0.70
N MET A 115 -10.01 9.70 -0.23
CA MET A 115 -10.14 10.96 -0.98
C MET A 115 -10.67 12.11 -0.12
N SER A 116 -11.15 11.83 1.11
CA SER A 116 -11.49 12.84 2.12
C SER A 116 -10.25 13.46 2.77
N ARG A 117 -9.07 12.85 2.62
CA ARG A 117 -7.82 13.35 3.16
C ARG A 117 -7.55 14.78 2.69
N THR A 118 -7.02 15.61 3.57
CA THR A 118 -6.63 17.00 3.24
C THR A 118 -5.18 17.07 2.80
N ASP A 119 -4.92 17.71 1.64
CA ASP A 119 -3.57 18.07 1.17
C ASP A 119 -3.57 19.54 0.73
N ARG A 120 -2.57 20.30 1.21
CA ARG A 120 -2.43 21.75 0.96
C ARG A 120 -3.70 22.58 1.27
N GLY A 121 -4.43 22.22 2.32
CA GLY A 121 -5.61 22.96 2.78
C GLY A 121 -6.91 22.65 2.03
N ALA A 122 -6.92 21.69 1.10
CA ALA A 122 -8.15 21.20 0.46
C ALA A 122 -8.20 19.67 0.44
N ALA A 123 -9.41 19.10 0.44
CA ALA A 123 -9.59 17.65 0.33
C ALA A 123 -9.10 17.15 -1.05
N LEU A 124 -8.54 15.93 -1.10
CA LEU A 124 -8.03 15.33 -2.33
C LEU A 124 -9.11 15.21 -3.41
N ILE A 125 -10.36 14.95 -3.03
CA ILE A 125 -11.49 14.93 -3.96
C ILE A 125 -11.65 16.24 -4.74
N ASN A 126 -11.33 17.40 -4.15
CA ASN A 126 -11.46 18.68 -4.82
C ASN A 126 -10.39 18.82 -5.92
N HIS A 127 -9.16 18.39 -5.62
CA HIS A 127 -8.07 18.33 -6.60
C HIS A 127 -8.40 17.34 -7.72
N ALA A 128 -8.98 16.18 -7.39
CA ALA A 128 -9.38 15.16 -8.36
C ALA A 128 -10.53 15.63 -9.26
N ARG A 129 -11.56 16.30 -8.71
CA ARG A 129 -12.65 16.91 -9.48
C ARG A 129 -12.10 17.93 -10.47
N ALA A 130 -11.24 18.85 -10.02
CA ALA A 130 -10.63 19.87 -10.88
C ALA A 130 -9.84 19.23 -12.03
N ALA A 131 -8.94 18.29 -11.73
CA ALA A 131 -8.16 17.58 -12.75
C ALA A 131 -9.04 16.79 -13.74
N THR A 132 -10.13 16.19 -13.25
CA THR A 132 -11.09 15.46 -14.10
C THR A 132 -11.85 16.41 -15.02
N ILE A 133 -12.27 17.58 -14.53
CA ILE A 133 -12.95 18.61 -15.33
C ILE A 133 -12.02 19.11 -16.44
N ASP A 134 -10.79 19.50 -16.10
CA ASP A 134 -9.81 19.98 -17.07
C ASP A 134 -9.54 18.92 -18.17
N ALA A 135 -9.45 17.64 -17.78
CA ALA A 135 -9.26 16.53 -18.71
C ALA A 135 -10.49 16.30 -19.60
N CYS A 136 -11.71 16.46 -19.07
CA CYS A 136 -12.95 16.38 -19.84
C CYS A 136 -13.03 17.48 -20.90
N GLU A 137 -12.74 18.72 -20.52
CA GLU A 137 -12.75 19.87 -21.44
C GLU A 137 -11.69 19.73 -22.53
N ALA A 138 -10.47 19.33 -22.16
CA ALA A 138 -9.39 19.09 -23.12
C ALA A 138 -9.70 17.95 -24.10
N ALA A 139 -10.37 16.88 -23.64
CA ALA A 139 -10.81 15.78 -24.51
C ALA A 139 -11.94 16.22 -25.46
N SER A 140 -12.92 16.95 -24.94
CA SER A 140 -14.01 17.51 -25.75
C SER A 140 -13.50 18.44 -26.85
N ALA A 141 -12.49 19.26 -26.57
CA ALA A 141 -11.87 20.17 -27.53
C ALA A 141 -11.21 19.45 -28.71
N ARG A 142 -10.74 18.21 -28.51
CA ARG A 142 -10.19 17.33 -29.57
C ARG A 142 -11.27 16.57 -30.35
N GLY A 143 -12.55 16.70 -29.97
CA GLY A 143 -13.65 15.95 -30.58
C GLY A 143 -13.80 14.51 -30.06
N ASP A 144 -13.14 14.17 -28.96
CA ASP A 144 -13.28 12.88 -28.29
C ASP A 144 -14.64 12.76 -27.58
N ARG A 145 -15.14 11.53 -27.42
CA ARG A 145 -16.26 11.26 -26.51
C ARG A 145 -15.72 10.98 -25.11
N VAL A 146 -16.41 11.48 -24.10
CA VAL A 146 -16.00 11.40 -22.72
C VAL A 146 -17.05 10.67 -21.89
N LEU A 147 -16.59 9.79 -21.01
CA LEU A 147 -17.37 9.12 -19.98
C LEU A 147 -16.63 9.23 -18.65
N VAL A 148 -17.33 9.56 -17.57
CA VAL A 148 -16.76 9.56 -16.22
C VAL A 148 -17.43 8.48 -15.39
N VAL A 149 -16.62 7.66 -14.73
CA VAL A 149 -17.03 6.58 -13.83
C VAL A 149 -16.52 6.89 -12.43
N LEU A 150 -17.42 6.91 -11.45
CA LEU A 150 -17.07 7.02 -10.04
C LEU A 150 -16.64 5.66 -9.52
N ALA A 151 -15.45 5.60 -8.92
CA ALA A 151 -14.93 4.39 -8.31
C ALA A 151 -15.17 4.39 -6.79
N GLY A 152 -16.26 3.75 -6.40
CA GLY A 152 -16.52 3.30 -5.02
C GLY A 152 -16.48 1.76 -4.94
N THR A 153 -17.13 1.16 -3.95
CA THR A 153 -17.29 -0.30 -3.86
C THR A 153 -18.15 -0.81 -5.02
N MET A 154 -19.17 -0.04 -5.38
CA MET A 154 -20.01 -0.27 -6.55
C MET A 154 -19.83 0.87 -7.55
N PRO A 155 -19.03 0.70 -8.61
CA PRO A 155 -18.79 1.76 -9.57
C PRO A 155 -20.03 2.18 -10.34
N HIS A 156 -20.17 3.47 -10.57
CA HIS A 156 -21.29 4.04 -11.30
C HIS A 156 -20.84 5.16 -12.26
N ALA A 157 -21.30 5.10 -13.51
CA ALA A 157 -21.04 6.12 -14.51
C ALA A 157 -21.96 7.33 -14.35
N LEU A 158 -21.42 8.54 -14.39
CA LEU A 158 -22.19 9.78 -14.22
C LEU A 158 -23.23 10.01 -15.34
N LEU A 159 -22.99 9.42 -16.51
CA LEU A 159 -23.88 9.44 -17.66
C LEU A 159 -24.04 8.02 -18.23
N PRO A 160 -25.18 7.71 -18.88
CA PRO A 160 -25.41 6.39 -19.44
C PRO A 160 -24.46 6.05 -20.59
N GLU A 161 -24.10 7.05 -21.41
CA GLU A 161 -23.28 6.90 -22.62
C GLU A 161 -22.16 7.96 -22.70
N PRO A 162 -21.06 7.68 -23.43
CA PRO A 162 -20.02 8.67 -23.70
C PRO A 162 -20.54 9.86 -24.52
N THR A 163 -20.23 11.08 -24.09
CA THR A 163 -20.74 12.33 -24.68
C THR A 163 -19.62 13.24 -25.19
N ARG A 164 -19.91 14.07 -26.20
CA ARG A 164 -19.05 15.19 -26.61
C ARG A 164 -19.43 16.51 -25.92
N HIS A 165 -20.63 16.57 -25.34
CA HIS A 165 -21.12 17.75 -24.64
C HIS A 165 -20.85 17.60 -23.15
N VAL A 166 -19.70 18.12 -22.71
CA VAL A 166 -19.20 17.92 -21.34
C VAL A 166 -19.84 18.85 -20.30
N SER A 167 -20.67 19.83 -20.67
CA SER A 167 -21.25 20.80 -19.74
C SER A 167 -22.06 20.16 -18.60
N GLU A 168 -22.96 19.23 -18.93
CA GLU A 168 -23.73 18.48 -17.92
C GLU A 168 -22.84 17.54 -17.10
N LEU A 169 -21.80 16.97 -17.73
CA LEU A 169 -20.84 16.10 -17.06
C LEU A 169 -20.03 16.88 -16.02
N VAL A 170 -19.54 18.08 -16.37
CA VAL A 170 -18.82 18.99 -15.48
C VAL A 170 -19.69 19.40 -14.29
N ARG A 171 -20.97 19.71 -14.53
CA ARG A 171 -21.93 20.01 -13.45
C ARG A 171 -22.03 18.84 -12.47
N ARG A 172 -22.21 17.61 -12.96
CA ARG A 172 -22.27 16.40 -12.12
C ARG A 172 -20.98 16.15 -11.36
N ILE A 173 -19.82 16.31 -11.99
CA ILE A 173 -18.51 16.15 -11.32
C ILE A 173 -18.37 17.12 -10.14
N ARG A 174 -18.85 18.36 -10.28
CA ARG A 174 -18.81 19.35 -9.19
C ARG A 174 -19.61 18.92 -7.96
N ASP A 175 -20.65 18.11 -8.13
CA ASP A 175 -21.52 17.63 -7.04
C ASP A 175 -21.04 16.31 -6.41
N VAL A 176 -19.97 15.67 -6.92
CA VAL A 176 -19.54 14.32 -6.52
C VAL A 176 -18.88 14.27 -5.13
N THR A 177 -19.58 13.85 -4.10
CA THR A 177 -19.01 13.70 -2.74
C THR A 177 -18.16 12.44 -2.54
N VAL A 178 -17.30 12.48 -1.52
CA VAL A 178 -16.56 11.31 -1.05
C VAL A 178 -17.51 10.34 -0.35
N THR A 179 -17.26 9.07 -0.53
CA THR A 179 -17.97 7.95 0.10
C THR A 179 -17.14 7.38 1.25
N HIS A 180 -17.76 6.70 2.20
CA HIS A 180 -17.07 6.07 3.34
C HIS A 180 -16.57 4.65 3.04
N GLU A 181 -16.40 4.32 1.76
CA GLU A 181 -16.09 2.98 1.30
C GLU A 181 -14.76 2.91 0.55
N SER A 182 -14.32 1.69 0.21
CA SER A 182 -13.11 1.44 -0.57
C SER A 182 -13.37 1.55 -2.07
N ALA A 183 -12.38 2.00 -2.85
CA ALA A 183 -12.49 2.02 -4.32
C ALA A 183 -12.21 0.65 -4.95
N ASP A 184 -13.06 0.26 -5.90
CA ASP A 184 -12.80 -0.80 -6.87
C ASP A 184 -12.56 -0.18 -8.26
N LEU A 185 -11.28 0.10 -8.57
CA LEU A 185 -10.91 0.70 -9.86
C LEU A 185 -11.05 -0.29 -11.00
N ASP A 186 -10.83 -1.59 -10.78
CA ASP A 186 -10.98 -2.62 -11.81
C ASP A 186 -12.41 -2.68 -12.33
N SER A 187 -13.38 -2.77 -11.43
CA SER A 187 -14.79 -2.77 -11.80
C SER A 187 -15.21 -1.46 -12.48
N ALA A 188 -14.61 -0.33 -12.09
CA ALA A 188 -14.87 0.98 -12.70
C ALA A 188 -14.33 1.07 -14.14
N ILE A 189 -13.11 0.59 -14.36
CA ILE A 189 -12.51 0.47 -15.70
C ILE A 189 -13.39 -0.43 -16.58
N ASP A 190 -13.74 -1.62 -16.10
CA ASP A 190 -14.55 -2.58 -16.87
C ASP A 190 -15.94 -2.02 -17.20
N GLN A 191 -16.56 -1.28 -16.28
CA GLN A 191 -17.82 -0.59 -16.54
C GLN A 191 -17.67 0.48 -17.63
N GLY A 192 -16.62 1.29 -17.57
CA GLY A 192 -16.35 2.33 -18.57
C GLY A 192 -16.11 1.73 -19.96
N LEU A 193 -15.27 0.70 -20.05
CA LEU A 193 -14.97 -0.02 -21.29
C LEU A 193 -16.22 -0.64 -21.91
N ARG A 194 -17.06 -1.30 -21.10
CA ARG A 194 -18.34 -1.89 -21.56
C ARG A 194 -19.27 -0.83 -22.15
N ARG A 195 -19.41 0.32 -21.50
CA ARG A 195 -20.27 1.42 -22.00
C ARG A 195 -19.75 2.02 -23.30
N CYS A 196 -18.44 2.18 -23.45
CA CYS A 196 -17.82 2.61 -24.71
C CYS A 196 -18.05 1.60 -25.84
N ALA A 197 -17.99 0.29 -25.54
CA ALA A 197 -18.24 -0.76 -26.52
C ALA A 197 -19.71 -0.75 -26.99
N VAL A 198 -20.68 -0.65 -26.08
CA VAL A 198 -22.12 -0.62 -26.42
C VAL A 198 -22.49 0.64 -27.22
N SER A 199 -21.95 1.80 -26.86
CA SER A 199 -22.24 3.05 -27.57
C SER A 199 -21.49 3.21 -28.90
N SER A 200 -20.65 2.23 -29.29
CA SER A 200 -19.94 2.21 -30.57
C SER A 200 -20.78 1.53 -31.64
N HIS A 201 -21.85 2.19 -32.09
CA HIS A 201 -22.63 1.79 -33.28
C HIS A 201 -21.90 2.07 -34.62
N SER A 202 -20.61 2.42 -34.54
CA SER A 202 -19.76 2.80 -35.68
C SER A 202 -18.97 1.59 -36.16
N THR A 203 -18.92 1.40 -37.49
CA THR A 203 -18.22 0.31 -38.19
C THR A 203 -16.69 0.35 -38.00
N GLN A 204 -16.14 1.43 -37.45
CA GLN A 204 -14.72 1.55 -37.14
C GLN A 204 -14.46 1.47 -35.63
N PRO A 205 -13.50 0.64 -35.18
CA PRO A 205 -13.10 0.56 -33.79
C PRO A 205 -12.45 1.89 -33.36
N ARG A 206 -13.06 2.56 -32.38
CA ARG A 206 -12.51 3.78 -31.78
C ARG A 206 -11.46 3.38 -30.75
N ARG A 207 -10.33 4.10 -30.74
CA ARG A 207 -9.31 3.91 -29.70
C ARG A 207 -9.92 4.32 -28.35
N VAL A 208 -9.80 3.45 -27.35
CA VAL A 208 -10.24 3.75 -25.98
C VAL A 208 -9.00 4.03 -25.13
N ARG A 209 -9.05 5.13 -24.37
CA ARG A 209 -8.05 5.44 -23.35
C ARG A 209 -8.74 5.70 -22.02
N VAL A 210 -8.13 5.18 -20.95
CA VAL A 210 -8.60 5.31 -19.58
C VAL A 210 -7.63 6.19 -18.79
N ASP A 211 -8.13 7.20 -18.11
CA ASP A 211 -7.36 8.05 -17.21
C ASP A 211 -7.98 7.96 -15.81
N ILE A 212 -7.17 7.58 -14.82
CA ILE A 212 -7.60 7.31 -13.44
C ILE A 212 -7.13 8.44 -12.54
N PHE A 213 -8.03 9.07 -11.79
CA PHE A 213 -7.74 10.11 -10.80
C PHE A 213 -7.97 9.54 -9.40
N SER A 214 -6.89 9.20 -8.70
CA SER A 214 -6.93 8.55 -7.39
C SER A 214 -5.68 8.90 -6.60
N ASP A 215 -5.76 8.84 -5.26
CA ASP A 215 -4.59 8.99 -4.40
C ASP A 215 -3.70 7.73 -4.36
N MET A 216 -4.17 6.63 -4.96
CA MET A 216 -3.45 5.37 -5.12
C MET A 216 -2.92 4.87 -3.77
N GLN A 217 -3.79 4.90 -2.75
CA GLN A 217 -3.48 4.32 -1.45
C GLN A 217 -3.31 2.80 -1.55
N ARG A 218 -2.51 2.27 -0.61
CA ARG A 218 -2.31 0.83 -0.48
C ARG A 218 -3.65 0.15 -0.23
N GLY A 219 -3.95 -0.91 -0.97
CA GLY A 219 -5.19 -1.70 -0.83
C GLY A 219 -6.28 -1.38 -1.86
N VAL A 220 -6.13 -0.32 -2.66
CA VAL A 220 -7.02 -0.08 -3.81
C VAL A 220 -6.86 -1.21 -4.83
N ARG A 221 -7.97 -1.83 -5.24
CA ARG A 221 -7.98 -2.90 -6.23
C ARG A 221 -7.87 -2.31 -7.63
N TRP A 222 -6.78 -2.62 -8.32
CA TRP A 222 -6.60 -2.29 -9.73
C TRP A 222 -5.58 -3.22 -10.38
N SER A 223 -5.76 -3.46 -11.68
CA SER A 223 -4.84 -4.26 -12.51
C SER A 223 -4.55 -3.58 -13.84
N PRO A 224 -3.31 -3.68 -14.37
CA PRO A 224 -3.02 -3.26 -15.73
C PRO A 224 -3.86 -4.06 -16.73
N ARG A 225 -4.39 -3.38 -17.76
CA ARG A 225 -5.19 -4.01 -18.81
C ARG A 225 -4.40 -4.05 -20.11
N ASP A 226 -4.22 -5.24 -20.67
CA ASP A 226 -3.57 -5.41 -21.95
C ASP A 226 -4.41 -4.79 -23.08
N GLY A 227 -3.75 -4.06 -23.99
CA GLY A 227 -4.41 -3.44 -25.14
C GLY A 227 -5.22 -2.16 -24.83
N VAL A 228 -5.29 -1.72 -23.58
CA VAL A 228 -5.93 -0.46 -23.17
C VAL A 228 -4.87 0.50 -22.64
N ASP A 229 -4.84 1.72 -23.17
CA ASP A 229 -3.95 2.77 -22.68
C ASP A 229 -4.52 3.33 -21.35
N VAL A 230 -3.99 2.85 -20.22
CA VAL A 230 -4.39 3.26 -18.87
C VAL A 230 -3.35 4.21 -18.28
N VAL A 231 -3.76 5.43 -17.96
CA VAL A 231 -2.90 6.45 -17.35
C VAL A 231 -3.38 6.76 -15.94
N VAL A 232 -2.49 6.64 -14.96
CA VAL A 232 -2.79 6.93 -13.56
C VAL A 232 -2.32 8.34 -13.20
N HIS A 233 -3.25 9.19 -12.81
CA HIS A 233 -3.03 10.52 -12.25
C HIS A 233 -3.11 10.44 -10.73
N ARG A 234 -1.93 10.40 -10.08
CA ARG A 234 -1.86 10.36 -8.62
C ARG A 234 -2.25 11.70 -8.01
N ILE A 235 -3.29 11.71 -7.19
CA ILE A 235 -3.80 12.91 -6.52
C ILE A 235 -3.23 12.99 -5.10
N GLY A 236 -2.59 14.11 -4.79
CA GLY A 236 -1.95 14.34 -3.49
C GLY A 236 -0.60 13.64 -3.32
N ARG A 237 0.06 13.93 -2.20
CA ARG A 237 1.32 13.31 -1.81
C ARG A 237 1.09 12.10 -0.91
N SER A 238 2.05 11.17 -0.90
CA SER A 238 2.11 10.14 0.15
C SER A 238 2.28 10.87 1.49
N ALA A 239 1.38 10.59 2.44
CA ALA A 239 1.37 11.19 3.76
C ALA A 239 1.49 10.10 4.82
N ALA A 240 1.88 10.48 6.03
CA ALA A 240 1.73 9.59 7.17
C ALA A 240 0.26 9.18 7.29
N ASN A 241 0.00 7.94 7.70
CA ASN A 241 -1.33 7.41 7.92
C ASN A 241 -1.30 6.44 9.09
N MET A 242 -1.85 6.84 10.23
CA MET A 242 -1.97 5.99 11.41
C MET A 242 -3.45 5.72 11.68
N ALA A 243 -3.77 4.51 12.11
CA ALA A 243 -5.15 4.08 12.32
C ALA A 243 -5.30 3.30 13.62
N LEU A 244 -6.46 3.46 14.28
CA LEU A 244 -6.84 2.62 15.41
C LEU A 244 -7.83 1.54 14.98
N THR A 245 -7.50 0.30 15.29
CA THR A 245 -8.32 -0.86 14.92
C THR A 245 -8.49 -1.82 16.09
N ARG A 246 -9.52 -2.68 16.01
CA ARG A 246 -9.75 -3.81 16.93
C ARG A 246 -9.66 -3.45 18.42
N PRO A 247 -10.58 -2.63 18.96
CA PRO A 247 -10.66 -2.46 20.40
C PRO A 247 -10.97 -3.82 21.06
N ARG A 248 -10.36 -4.11 22.21
CA ARG A 248 -10.50 -5.36 22.95
C ARG A 248 -10.54 -5.08 24.46
N VAL A 249 -11.17 -5.96 25.21
CA VAL A 249 -11.23 -5.90 26.67
C VAL A 249 -11.06 -7.30 27.28
N TRP A 250 -10.33 -7.39 28.38
CA TRP A 250 -10.08 -8.62 29.12
C TRP A 250 -9.96 -8.34 30.62
N PRO A 251 -10.52 -9.19 31.52
CA PRO A 251 -11.38 -10.34 31.25
C PRO A 251 -12.80 -9.93 30.82
N MET A 252 -13.54 -10.90 30.28
CA MET A 252 -14.97 -10.77 29.97
C MET A 252 -15.77 -11.84 30.77
N PRO A 253 -16.84 -11.48 31.49
CA PRO A 253 -17.36 -10.13 31.67
C PRO A 253 -16.42 -9.26 32.52
N VAL A 254 -16.47 -7.94 32.29
CA VAL A 254 -15.79 -6.98 33.16
C VAL A 254 -16.61 -6.81 34.44
N ILE A 255 -15.99 -6.95 35.60
CA ILE A 255 -16.66 -6.92 36.91
C ILE A 255 -16.29 -5.64 37.66
N ALA A 256 -17.30 -4.96 38.23
CA ALA A 256 -17.08 -3.79 39.07
C ALA A 256 -16.21 -4.14 40.29
N GLY A 257 -15.21 -3.31 40.58
CA GLY A 257 -14.22 -3.52 41.64
C GLY A 257 -13.11 -4.52 41.29
N GLN A 258 -13.04 -5.02 40.06
CA GLN A 258 -11.91 -5.83 39.57
C GLN A 258 -11.07 -5.05 38.55
N ARG A 259 -9.80 -5.44 38.37
CA ARG A 259 -8.96 -4.86 37.31
C ARG A 259 -9.32 -5.50 35.98
N ALA A 260 -9.40 -4.69 34.94
CA ALA A 260 -9.48 -5.14 33.55
C ALA A 260 -8.45 -4.40 32.70
N THR A 261 -8.08 -5.01 31.58
CA THR A 261 -7.20 -4.43 30.58
C THR A 261 -8.01 -4.18 29.32
N VAL A 262 -7.94 -2.96 28.82
CA VAL A 262 -8.47 -2.59 27.50
C VAL A 262 -7.30 -2.37 26.56
N SER A 263 -7.48 -2.73 25.29
CA SER A 263 -6.42 -2.58 24.30
C SER A 263 -6.97 -2.23 22.93
N VAL A 264 -6.11 -1.65 22.09
CA VAL A 264 -6.41 -1.27 20.71
C VAL A 264 -5.17 -1.50 19.85
N ASP A 265 -5.36 -1.88 18.59
CA ASP A 265 -4.28 -2.02 17.62
C ASP A 265 -4.03 -0.67 16.95
N LEU A 266 -2.82 -0.14 17.12
CA LEU A 266 -2.30 1.01 16.39
C LEU A 266 -1.59 0.49 15.13
N VAL A 267 -2.03 0.94 13.95
CA VAL A 267 -1.50 0.52 12.65
C VAL A 267 -0.86 1.72 11.96
N ASN A 268 0.31 1.51 11.35
CA ASN A 268 0.99 2.53 10.57
C ASN A 268 1.05 2.10 9.10
N HIS A 269 0.34 2.80 8.22
CA HIS A 269 0.34 2.55 6.77
C HIS A 269 1.36 3.39 5.99
N SER A 270 2.21 4.14 6.70
CA SER A 270 3.21 5.03 6.12
C SER A 270 4.47 4.31 5.67
N ASP A 271 5.26 4.98 4.83
CA ASP A 271 6.55 4.46 4.33
C ASP A 271 7.69 4.54 5.36
N GLY A 272 7.48 5.25 6.47
CA GLY A 272 8.44 5.43 7.55
C GLY A 272 7.83 5.15 8.92
N PRO A 273 8.65 5.06 9.97
CA PRO A 273 8.15 4.93 11.34
C PRO A 273 7.34 6.17 11.72
N ALA A 274 6.25 5.96 12.45
CA ALA A 274 5.36 7.01 12.90
C ALA A 274 5.07 6.87 14.40
N THR A 275 4.92 8.02 15.07
CA THR A 275 4.64 8.10 16.50
C THR A 275 3.33 8.85 16.69
N ALA A 276 2.45 8.32 17.53
CA ALA A 276 1.19 8.97 17.88
C ALA A 276 0.86 8.76 19.37
N GLY A 277 0.12 9.71 19.93
CA GLY A 277 -0.56 9.54 21.21
C GLY A 277 -1.85 8.75 21.01
N VAL A 278 -2.09 7.75 21.86
CA VAL A 278 -3.34 7.01 21.92
C VAL A 278 -4.00 7.34 23.25
N ALA A 279 -5.12 8.06 23.19
CA ALA A 279 -5.95 8.38 24.34
C ALA A 279 -7.08 7.35 24.45
N MET A 280 -7.18 6.69 25.59
CA MET A 280 -8.26 5.78 25.97
C MET A 280 -9.17 6.48 26.97
N ARG A 281 -10.47 6.38 26.75
CA ARG A 281 -11.51 6.76 27.70
C ARG A 281 -12.43 5.58 27.99
N PHE A 282 -12.57 5.24 29.27
CA PHE A 282 -13.48 4.20 29.77
C PHE A 282 -14.41 4.84 30.80
N GLY A 283 -15.61 5.22 30.36
CA GLY A 283 -16.51 6.06 31.16
C GLY A 283 -15.87 7.42 31.46
N ASP A 284 -15.55 7.65 32.73
CA ASP A 284 -14.93 8.89 33.24
C ASP A 284 -13.41 8.81 33.36
N THR A 285 -12.84 7.60 33.22
CA THR A 285 -11.39 7.40 33.27
C THR A 285 -10.78 7.71 31.92
N VAL A 286 -9.79 8.60 31.88
CA VAL A 286 -8.99 8.92 30.68
C VAL A 286 -7.53 8.58 30.95
N GLN A 287 -6.88 7.90 30.00
CA GLN A 287 -5.44 7.62 30.02
C GLN A 287 -4.88 7.85 28.62
N THR A 288 -3.65 8.35 28.52
CA THR A 288 -2.96 8.54 27.23
C THR A 288 -1.61 7.84 27.26
N THR A 289 -1.22 7.22 26.16
CA THR A 289 0.09 6.58 25.99
C THR A 289 0.61 6.88 24.59
N ILE A 290 1.91 7.13 24.47
CA ILE A 290 2.56 7.35 23.18
C ILE A 290 3.12 6.01 22.69
N ALA A 291 2.90 5.69 21.42
CA ALA A 291 3.45 4.51 20.80
C ALA A 291 4.08 4.86 19.44
N THR A 292 5.24 4.23 19.17
CA THR A 292 5.93 4.32 17.89
C THR A 292 5.76 3.00 17.15
N VAL A 293 5.37 3.08 15.89
CA VAL A 293 5.13 1.92 15.03
C VAL A 293 6.00 2.02 13.79
N GLY A 294 6.67 0.93 13.44
CA GLY A 294 7.46 0.82 12.21
C GLY A 294 6.61 1.01 10.95
N PRO A 295 7.24 1.18 9.77
CA PRO A 295 6.52 1.27 8.50
C PRO A 295 5.76 -0.02 8.22
N ASP A 296 4.50 0.11 7.80
CA ASP A 296 3.58 -1.01 7.49
C ASP A 296 3.46 -2.05 8.62
N ALA A 297 3.58 -1.60 9.87
CA ALA A 297 3.52 -2.44 11.05
C ALA A 297 2.31 -2.09 11.92
N SER A 298 2.02 -2.96 12.88
CA SER A 298 1.02 -2.72 13.91
C SER A 298 1.58 -3.06 15.29
N THR A 299 1.16 -2.30 16.30
CA THR A 299 1.44 -2.58 17.71
C THR A 299 0.15 -2.48 18.52
N THR A 300 0.02 -3.30 19.57
CA THR A 300 -1.13 -3.23 20.47
C THR A 300 -0.81 -2.31 21.64
N VAL A 301 -1.65 -1.29 21.86
CA VAL A 301 -1.56 -0.38 23.02
C VAL A 301 -2.53 -0.85 24.08
N THR A 302 -2.08 -0.95 25.33
CA THR A 302 -2.83 -1.53 26.46
C THR A 302 -2.98 -0.53 27.60
N PHE A 303 -4.16 -0.49 28.21
CA PHE A 303 -4.47 0.35 29.37
C PHE A 303 -5.14 -0.47 30.47
N GLY A 304 -4.76 -0.20 31.72
CA GLY A 304 -5.40 -0.80 32.89
C GLY A 304 -6.57 0.05 33.38
N VAL A 305 -7.73 -0.57 33.57
CA VAL A 305 -8.94 0.07 34.10
C VAL A 305 -9.44 -0.64 35.35
N HIS A 306 -10.10 0.12 36.23
CA HIS A 306 -10.71 -0.40 37.46
C HIS A 306 -12.13 0.16 37.61
N PRO A 307 -13.12 -0.44 36.95
CA PRO A 307 -14.50 0.05 36.97
C PRO A 307 -15.09 0.04 38.39
N ALA A 308 -15.63 1.16 38.84
CA ALA A 308 -16.25 1.28 40.16
C ALA A 308 -17.74 0.89 40.18
N HIS A 309 -18.44 1.04 39.05
CA HIS A 309 -19.91 0.96 39.01
C HIS A 309 -20.40 -0.02 37.95
N THR A 310 -21.51 -0.70 38.27
CA THR A 310 -22.19 -1.64 37.38
C THR A 310 -23.07 -0.89 36.39
N ARG A 311 -22.53 -0.61 35.21
CA ARG A 311 -23.24 0.09 34.13
C ARG A 311 -22.70 -0.32 32.77
N LEU A 312 -23.50 -0.11 31.73
CA LEU A 312 -22.99 -0.09 30.37
C LEU A 312 -22.05 1.12 30.24
N THR A 313 -20.78 0.85 29.99
CA THR A 313 -19.73 1.87 29.92
C THR A 313 -19.18 1.96 28.50
N GLU A 314 -19.12 3.16 27.95
CA GLU A 314 -18.50 3.41 26.66
C GLU A 314 -16.96 3.37 26.80
N LEU A 315 -16.31 2.57 25.96
CA LEU A 315 -14.87 2.52 25.78
C LEU A 315 -14.53 3.15 24.42
N THR A 316 -13.79 4.25 24.42
CA THR A 316 -13.34 4.93 23.20
C THR A 316 -11.83 5.11 23.20
N PHE A 317 -11.23 4.92 22.04
CA PHE A 317 -9.84 5.25 21.77
C PHE A 317 -9.77 6.35 20.72
N HIS A 318 -8.82 7.26 20.88
CA HIS A 318 -8.60 8.41 20.02
C HIS A 318 -7.11 8.58 19.73
N LEU A 319 -6.76 8.81 18.47
CA LEU A 319 -5.42 9.29 18.10
C LEU A 319 -5.27 10.77 18.46
N GLN A 320 -4.07 11.11 18.93
CA GLN A 320 -3.62 12.44 19.30
C GLN A 320 -2.20 12.64 18.77
N ASP A 321 -1.82 13.90 18.55
CA ASP A 321 -0.46 14.30 18.18
C ASP A 321 0.13 13.56 16.97
N HIS A 322 -0.70 13.28 15.97
CA HIS A 322 -0.31 12.66 14.70
C HIS A 322 -0.46 13.67 13.54
N SER A 323 0.28 13.43 12.46
CA SER A 323 0.37 14.33 11.31
C SER A 323 -0.37 13.82 10.06
N ASP A 324 -1.19 12.78 10.19
CA ASP A 324 -1.99 12.33 9.07
C ASP A 324 -3.16 13.28 8.77
N GLY A 325 -3.63 13.20 7.53
CA GLY A 325 -4.72 14.02 7.04
C GLY A 325 -6.05 13.29 6.97
N LEU A 326 -6.12 12.04 7.45
CA LEU A 326 -7.30 11.17 7.34
C LEU A 326 -7.90 10.95 8.73
N ARG A 327 -8.93 11.72 9.06
CA ARG A 327 -9.50 11.70 10.42
C ARG A 327 -10.51 10.58 10.69
N LEU A 328 -10.82 9.78 9.68
CA LEU A 328 -11.95 8.84 9.75
C LEU A 328 -11.64 7.64 10.65
N ASP A 329 -10.37 7.26 10.73
CA ASP A 329 -9.81 6.11 11.45
C ASP A 329 -9.06 6.50 12.75
N ASP A 330 -9.12 7.77 13.14
CA ASP A 330 -8.56 8.30 14.39
C ASP A 330 -9.33 7.86 15.64
N ARG A 331 -10.55 7.34 15.46
CA ARG A 331 -11.43 6.98 16.58
C ARG A 331 -11.99 5.57 16.40
N THR A 332 -11.90 4.78 17.46
CA THR A 332 -12.59 3.50 17.56
C THR A 332 -13.13 3.28 18.96
N GLY A 333 -14.05 2.34 19.14
CA GLY A 333 -14.65 2.09 20.45
C GLY A 333 -15.61 0.91 20.47
N MET A 334 -16.09 0.61 21.67
CA MET A 334 -17.11 -0.39 21.94
C MET A 334 -17.87 -0.04 23.22
N PHE A 335 -19.01 -0.70 23.44
CA PHE A 335 -19.70 -0.64 24.72
C PHE A 335 -19.37 -1.89 25.55
N VAL A 336 -19.00 -1.69 26.81
CA VAL A 336 -18.64 -2.75 27.74
C VAL A 336 -19.67 -2.79 28.87
N ASN A 337 -20.34 -3.93 29.03
CA ASN A 337 -21.27 -4.12 30.14
C ASN A 337 -20.49 -4.50 31.41
N VAL A 338 -20.40 -3.57 32.37
CA VAL A 338 -19.75 -3.84 33.66
C VAL A 338 -20.75 -4.53 34.60
N ALA A 339 -20.49 -5.80 34.88
CA ALA A 339 -21.31 -6.63 35.74
C ALA A 339 -21.01 -6.41 37.24
N SER A 340 -22.00 -6.68 38.08
CA SER A 340 -21.82 -6.75 39.53
C SER A 340 -20.93 -7.92 39.93
N SER A 341 -20.07 -7.73 40.92
CA SER A 341 -19.44 -8.86 41.61
C SER A 341 -20.52 -9.73 42.27
N ARG A 342 -20.35 -11.05 42.21
CA ARG A 342 -21.22 -11.99 42.92
C ARG A 342 -20.59 -12.31 44.26
N ASN A 343 -21.34 -12.08 45.33
CA ASN A 343 -20.93 -12.51 46.66
C ASN A 343 -21.20 -14.01 46.78
N VAL A 344 -20.14 -14.80 46.96
CA VAL A 344 -20.23 -16.24 47.18
C VAL A 344 -19.79 -16.54 48.61
N ALA A 345 -20.64 -17.23 49.36
CA ALA A 345 -20.29 -17.76 50.67
C ALA A 345 -19.83 -19.22 50.52
N LEU A 346 -18.61 -19.53 50.96
CA LEU A 346 -18.13 -20.91 51.04
C LEU A 346 -18.41 -21.46 52.44
N VAL A 347 -19.31 -22.44 52.53
CA VAL A 347 -19.56 -23.17 53.78
C VAL A 347 -18.70 -24.43 53.77
N THR A 348 -17.71 -24.48 54.65
CA THR A 348 -16.76 -25.61 54.75
C THR A 348 -16.45 -25.91 56.21
N ARG A 349 -16.29 -27.20 56.52
CA ARG A 349 -15.75 -27.65 57.81
C ARG A 349 -14.21 -27.64 57.85
N SER A 350 -13.56 -27.49 56.68
CA SER A 350 -12.10 -27.46 56.56
C SER A 350 -11.58 -26.02 56.59
N PRO A 351 -10.44 -25.76 57.24
CA PRO A 351 -9.80 -24.45 57.24
C PRO A 351 -9.43 -24.00 55.81
N VAL A 352 -9.75 -22.76 55.48
CA VAL A 352 -9.58 -22.19 54.12
C VAL A 352 -8.12 -21.81 53.81
N ASN A 353 -7.25 -21.73 54.81
CA ASN A 353 -5.85 -21.35 54.65
C ASN A 353 -4.89 -22.56 54.56
N ASP A 354 -5.42 -23.79 54.65
CA ASP A 354 -4.62 -25.02 54.63
C ASP A 354 -4.44 -25.56 53.20
N ARG A 355 -3.19 -25.55 52.71
CA ARG A 355 -2.79 -26.05 51.39
C ARG A 355 -3.14 -27.52 51.13
N GLY A 356 -3.31 -28.32 52.18
CA GLY A 356 -3.68 -29.73 52.07
C GLY A 356 -5.18 -29.98 51.85
N ARG A 357 -6.02 -28.93 51.83
CA ARG A 357 -7.48 -29.07 51.79
C ARG A 357 -8.07 -28.47 50.51
N ALA A 358 -9.14 -29.08 50.03
CA ALA A 358 -9.89 -28.58 48.85
C ALA A 358 -10.40 -27.14 49.05
N ALA A 359 -10.78 -26.77 50.27
CA ALA A 359 -11.27 -25.42 50.60
C ALA A 359 -10.28 -24.31 50.22
N TYR A 360 -8.98 -24.55 50.35
CA TYR A 360 -7.94 -23.60 49.97
C TYR A 360 -7.91 -23.31 48.47
N PHE A 361 -8.05 -24.34 47.65
CA PHE A 361 -8.09 -24.19 46.19
C PHE A 361 -9.39 -23.54 45.72
N ILE A 362 -10.52 -23.88 46.34
CA ILE A 362 -11.83 -23.31 46.00
C ILE A 362 -11.89 -21.81 46.26
N VAL A 363 -11.42 -21.32 47.43
CA VAL A 363 -11.43 -19.88 47.74
C VAL A 363 -10.62 -19.08 46.71
N ARG A 364 -9.48 -19.61 46.28
CA ARG A 364 -8.60 -18.95 45.29
C ARG A 364 -9.14 -19.03 43.87
N ALA A 365 -9.84 -20.12 43.54
CA ALA A 365 -10.53 -20.25 42.26
C ALA A 365 -11.71 -19.28 42.15
N LEU A 366 -12.44 -19.06 43.26
CA LEU A 366 -13.59 -18.13 43.30
C LEU A 366 -13.19 -16.66 43.36
N GLY A 367 -11.97 -16.35 43.81
CA GLY A 367 -11.48 -14.98 43.96
C GLY A 367 -9.96 -14.90 43.83
N PRO A 368 -9.41 -15.01 42.60
CA PRO A 368 -7.97 -15.04 42.37
C PRO A 368 -7.25 -13.77 42.85
N ASP A 369 -7.96 -12.62 42.83
CA ASP A 369 -7.45 -11.32 43.29
C ASP A 369 -7.90 -10.93 44.71
N SER A 370 -8.81 -11.70 45.33
CA SER A 370 -9.28 -11.38 46.68
C SER A 370 -8.23 -11.78 47.72
N ARG A 371 -7.63 -10.79 48.38
CA ARG A 371 -6.88 -11.06 49.62
C ARG A 371 -7.88 -11.63 50.63
N PRO A 372 -7.65 -12.82 51.21
CA PRO A 372 -8.54 -13.35 52.23
C PRO A 372 -8.61 -12.33 53.37
N SER A 373 -9.81 -11.85 53.70
CA SER A 373 -9.98 -10.98 54.87
C SER A 373 -9.60 -11.80 56.12
N PRO A 374 -8.80 -11.26 57.05
CA PRO A 374 -8.44 -11.97 58.28
C PRO A 374 -9.63 -12.13 59.24
N ARG A 375 -10.82 -11.63 58.91
CA ARG A 375 -12.05 -11.81 59.69
C ARG A 375 -13.23 -12.11 58.75
N PRO A 376 -13.84 -13.29 58.84
CA PRO A 376 -15.18 -13.49 58.30
C PRO A 376 -16.20 -12.73 59.18
N PRO A 377 -17.30 -12.19 58.63
CA PRO A 377 -18.49 -11.97 59.41
C PRO A 377 -19.00 -13.35 59.85
N VAL A 378 -18.55 -13.80 61.02
CA VAL A 378 -19.07 -15.01 61.67
C VAL A 378 -20.51 -14.74 62.05
N ARG A 379 -21.46 -15.19 61.23
CA ARG A 379 -22.79 -15.54 61.74
C ARG A 379 -22.74 -17.01 62.11
N ALA A 380 -22.50 -17.26 63.39
CA ALA A 380 -22.84 -18.53 64.00
C ALA A 380 -24.37 -18.66 63.95
N GLY A 381 -24.87 -19.55 63.09
CA GLY A 381 -26.22 -20.06 63.23
C GLY A 381 -26.20 -21.07 64.37
N THR A 382 -26.93 -20.77 65.44
CA THR A 382 -27.40 -21.76 66.42
C THR A 382 -28.41 -22.69 65.78
#